data_AF-A0A1E1WUH7-F1
#
_entry.id   AF-A0A1E1WUH7-F1
#
_cell.length_a   1.000
_cell.length_b   1.000
_cell.length_c   1.000
_cell.angle_alpha   90.00
_cell.angle_beta   90.00
_cell.angle_gamma   90.00
#
_symmetry.space_group_name_H-M   'P 1'
#
loop_
_entity.id
_entity.type
_entity.pdbx_description
1 polymer ?
#
loop_
_entity_poly.entity_id
_entity_poly.type
_entity_poly.pdbx_seq_one_letter_code
_entity_poly.pdbx_strand_id
1 'polypeptide(L)'
;GKGATIKQDNESNQNAHGGKGSHIKQTNENNQNARGGKGSTIRQDNENNQNARGGKGSTIRQDNESNQNAHGGKGSTIKQDNKNNQNAKADRGSTIRQDNESNQNAKAGKGATIKQDNESNQNARGERGSTIKQTNENNQNAKADRGSTIRQDNESNQNA
;
A
#
# COMPACT_ATOMS: atom_id res chain seq x y z
N GLY A 1 8.48 -24.71 -9.17
CA GLY A 1 7.21 -24.23 -9.74
C GLY A 1 7.45 -22.85 -10.32
N LYS A 2 7.38 -22.73 -11.65
CA LYS A 2 7.48 -21.45 -12.37
C LYS A 2 6.27 -20.58 -12.00
N GLY A 3 6.48 -19.28 -11.81
CA GLY A 3 5.39 -18.34 -11.54
C GLY A 3 4.44 -18.25 -12.72
N ALA A 4 3.14 -18.30 -12.48
CA ALA A 4 2.13 -18.07 -13.51
C ALA A 4 1.94 -16.58 -13.76
N THR A 5 1.69 -16.19 -15.01
CA THR A 5 1.26 -14.84 -15.37
C THR A 5 -0.25 -14.85 -15.60
N ILE A 6 -0.96 -14.00 -14.88
CA ILE A 6 -2.41 -13.78 -15.01
C ILE A 6 -2.59 -12.35 -15.50
N LYS A 7 -3.21 -12.19 -16.66
CA LYS A 7 -3.61 -10.89 -17.22
C LYS A 7 -5.11 -10.91 -17.41
N GLN A 8 -5.81 -9.93 -16.86
CA GLN A 8 -7.24 -9.72 -17.07
C GLN A 8 -7.43 -8.28 -17.53
N ASP A 9 -8.11 -8.14 -18.65
CA ASP A 9 -8.40 -6.87 -19.32
C ASP A 9 -9.82 -6.98 -19.88
N ASN A 10 -10.79 -6.65 -19.03
CA ASN A 10 -12.22 -6.73 -19.34
C ASN A 10 -12.99 -5.74 -18.49
N GLU A 11 -14.16 -5.33 -18.93
CA GLU A 11 -14.96 -4.32 -18.21
C GLU A 11 -15.57 -4.87 -16.91
N SER A 12 -15.56 -6.18 -16.67
CA SER A 12 -16.19 -6.80 -15.49
C SER A 12 -15.33 -6.73 -14.23
N ASN A 13 -15.90 -7.02 -13.07
CA ASN A 13 -15.14 -7.24 -11.84
C ASN A 13 -14.09 -8.37 -12.02
N GLN A 14 -12.85 -8.13 -11.60
CA GLN A 14 -11.75 -9.05 -11.82
C GLN A 14 -11.29 -9.72 -10.54
N ASN A 15 -11.19 -11.04 -10.56
CA ASN A 15 -10.64 -11.85 -9.48
C ASN A 15 -9.48 -12.70 -10.00
N ALA A 16 -8.30 -12.57 -9.39
CA ALA A 16 -7.10 -13.31 -9.78
C ALA A 16 -6.41 -13.94 -8.58
N HIS A 17 -6.03 -15.22 -8.73
CA HIS A 17 -5.24 -15.92 -7.73
C HIS A 17 -4.00 -16.56 -8.36
N GLY A 18 -2.82 -16.11 -7.93
CA GLY A 18 -1.53 -16.64 -8.34
C GLY A 18 -0.75 -17.25 -7.18
N GLY A 19 -0.05 -18.35 -7.46
CA GLY A 19 0.81 -19.04 -6.51
C GLY A 19 2.16 -18.35 -6.26
N LYS A 20 3.16 -19.12 -5.84
CA LYS A 20 4.53 -18.63 -5.64
C LYS A 20 5.11 -18.05 -6.93
N GLY A 21 5.67 -16.85 -6.87
CA GLY A 21 6.33 -16.17 -7.99
C GLY A 21 5.40 -15.69 -9.11
N SER A 22 4.07 -15.70 -8.89
CA SER A 22 3.12 -15.28 -9.92
C SER A 22 3.17 -13.79 -10.22
N HIS A 23 2.78 -13.42 -11.44
CA HIS A 23 2.57 -12.04 -11.87
C HIS A 23 1.10 -11.86 -12.21
N ILE A 24 0.40 -11.01 -11.46
CA ILE A 24 -0.99 -10.65 -11.70
C ILE A 24 -1.02 -9.21 -12.22
N LYS A 25 -1.63 -9.01 -13.39
CA LYS A 25 -1.95 -7.69 -13.93
C LYS A 25 -3.45 -7.65 -14.23
N GLN A 26 -4.14 -6.67 -13.66
CA GLN A 26 -5.57 -6.44 -13.82
C GLN A 26 -5.77 -4.99 -14.26
N THR A 27 -6.55 -4.81 -15.32
CA THR A 27 -6.96 -3.50 -15.84
C THR A 27 -8.45 -3.59 -16.18
N ASN A 28 -9.28 -2.70 -15.61
CA ASN A 28 -10.71 -2.59 -15.87
C ASN A 28 -11.27 -1.28 -15.29
N GLU A 29 -12.52 -0.95 -15.56
CA GLU A 29 -13.20 0.16 -14.88
C GLU A 29 -13.74 -0.26 -13.50
N ASN A 30 -14.03 -1.55 -13.32
CA ASN A 30 -14.76 -2.11 -12.17
C ASN A 30 -13.84 -2.61 -11.04
N ASN A 31 -14.39 -3.23 -9.99
CA ASN A 31 -13.59 -3.64 -8.82
C ASN A 31 -12.58 -4.76 -9.15
N GLN A 32 -11.44 -4.75 -8.47
CA GLN A 32 -10.38 -5.76 -8.63
C GLN A 32 -9.98 -6.41 -7.30
N ASN A 33 -9.91 -7.75 -7.28
CA ASN A 33 -9.31 -8.49 -6.18
C ASN A 33 -8.18 -9.42 -6.67
N ALA A 34 -7.01 -9.32 -6.05
CA ALA A 34 -5.85 -10.13 -6.39
C ALA A 34 -5.23 -10.79 -5.14
N ARG A 35 -4.89 -12.07 -5.26
CA ARG A 35 -4.15 -12.82 -4.24
C ARG A 35 -2.92 -13.49 -4.83
N GLY A 36 -1.75 -13.12 -4.35
CA GLY A 36 -0.46 -13.66 -4.78
C GLY A 36 0.30 -14.37 -3.66
N GLY A 37 0.99 -15.45 -4.01
CA GLY A 37 1.82 -16.21 -3.07
C GLY A 37 3.15 -15.52 -2.72
N LYS A 38 4.10 -16.30 -2.17
CA LYS A 38 5.46 -15.83 -1.88
C LYS A 38 6.13 -15.31 -3.16
N GLY A 39 6.71 -14.11 -3.10
CA GLY A 39 7.45 -13.50 -4.21
C GLY A 39 6.58 -13.12 -5.42
N SER A 40 5.26 -12.99 -5.24
CA SER A 40 4.37 -12.56 -6.33
C SER A 40 4.46 -11.06 -6.59
N THR A 41 4.12 -10.67 -7.82
CA THR A 41 3.84 -9.28 -8.17
C THR A 41 2.37 -9.12 -8.52
N ILE A 42 1.71 -8.11 -7.93
CA ILE A 42 0.34 -7.71 -8.23
C ILE A 42 0.37 -6.27 -8.74
N ARG A 43 -0.25 -6.03 -9.89
CA ARG A 43 -0.50 -4.69 -10.46
C ARG A 43 -1.98 -4.57 -10.80
N GLN A 44 -2.62 -3.57 -10.24
CA GLN A 44 -4.04 -3.28 -10.39
C GLN A 44 -4.18 -1.82 -10.80
N ASP A 45 -5.04 -1.59 -11.78
CA ASP A 45 -5.32 -0.29 -12.37
C ASP A 45 -6.82 -0.25 -12.74
N ASN A 46 -7.60 0.60 -12.07
CA ASN A 46 -9.03 0.77 -12.31
C ASN A 46 -9.57 2.10 -11.77
N GLU A 47 -10.83 2.43 -12.08
CA GLU A 47 -11.48 3.62 -11.48
C GLU A 47 -12.02 3.31 -10.07
N ASN A 48 -12.53 2.08 -9.89
CA ASN A 48 -13.23 1.63 -8.69
C ASN A 48 -12.30 1.03 -7.60
N ASN A 49 -12.79 0.16 -6.73
CA ASN A 49 -12.02 -0.32 -5.58
C ASN A 49 -11.02 -1.43 -5.93
N GLN A 50 -9.91 -1.46 -5.19
CA GLN A 50 -8.88 -2.49 -5.33
C GLN A 50 -8.54 -3.15 -4.00
N ASN A 51 -8.51 -4.48 -3.99
CA ASN A 51 -7.98 -5.27 -2.87
C ASN A 51 -6.86 -6.21 -3.33
N ALA A 52 -5.69 -6.09 -2.72
CA ALA A 52 -4.54 -6.94 -3.02
C ALA A 52 -3.98 -7.60 -1.76
N ARG A 53 -3.71 -8.91 -1.84
CA ARG A 53 -2.98 -9.65 -0.79
C ARG A 53 -1.79 -10.39 -1.37
N GLY A 54 -0.61 -10.13 -0.84
CA GLY A 54 0.64 -10.76 -1.25
C GLY A 54 1.34 -11.48 -0.11
N GLY A 55 2.01 -12.60 -0.43
CA GLY A 55 2.81 -13.35 0.54
C GLY A 55 4.15 -12.69 0.88
N LYS A 56 5.02 -13.45 1.54
CA LYS A 56 6.40 -13.01 1.85
C LYS A 56 7.12 -12.53 0.57
N GLY A 57 7.74 -11.36 0.63
CA GLY A 57 8.54 -10.79 -0.47
C GLY A 57 7.71 -10.40 -1.70
N SER A 58 6.40 -10.20 -1.56
CA SER A 58 5.55 -9.77 -2.68
C SER A 58 5.72 -8.27 -2.98
N THR A 59 5.38 -7.88 -4.20
CA THR A 59 5.18 -6.47 -4.58
C THR A 59 3.72 -6.26 -4.95
N ILE A 60 3.09 -5.23 -4.39
CA ILE A 60 1.75 -4.78 -4.70
C ILE A 60 1.85 -3.34 -5.23
N ARG A 61 1.24 -3.07 -6.38
CA ARG A 61 1.06 -1.72 -6.94
C ARG A 61 -0.41 -1.57 -7.31
N GLN A 62 -1.01 -0.51 -6.82
CA GLN A 62 -2.42 -0.18 -6.98
C GLN A 62 -2.52 1.29 -7.37
N ASP A 63 -3.34 1.55 -8.38
CA ASP A 63 -3.63 2.89 -8.91
C ASP A 63 -5.14 2.94 -9.21
N ASN A 64 -5.87 3.84 -8.55
CA ASN A 64 -7.30 4.03 -8.78
C ASN A 64 -7.82 5.38 -8.31
N GLU A 65 -9.08 5.70 -8.64
CA GLU A 65 -9.71 6.91 -8.12
C GLU A 65 -10.38 6.68 -6.76
N SER A 66 -10.88 5.46 -6.51
CA SER A 66 -11.64 5.10 -5.31
C SER A 66 -10.77 4.55 -4.17
N ASN A 67 -11.17 3.46 -3.50
CA ASN A 67 -10.48 2.96 -2.31
C ASN A 67 -9.50 1.82 -2.62
N GLN A 68 -8.40 1.78 -1.87
CA GLN A 68 -7.39 0.73 -1.98
C GLN A 68 -7.11 0.05 -0.64
N ASN A 69 -7.14 -1.28 -0.63
CA ASN A 69 -6.65 -2.07 0.50
C ASN A 69 -5.54 -3.02 0.03
N ALA A 70 -4.38 -2.92 0.68
CA ALA A 70 -3.23 -3.79 0.41
C ALA A 70 -2.74 -4.47 1.68
N HIS A 71 -2.50 -5.78 1.59
CA HIS A 71 -1.82 -6.52 2.64
C HIS A 71 -0.65 -7.34 2.10
N GLY A 72 0.56 -7.06 2.59
CA GLY A 72 1.78 -7.77 2.24
C GLY A 72 2.40 -8.51 3.42
N GLY A 73 2.96 -9.70 3.16
CA GLY A 73 3.71 -10.45 4.16
C GLY A 73 5.09 -9.85 4.46
N LYS A 74 5.93 -10.60 5.19
CA LYS A 74 7.31 -10.19 5.53
C LYS A 74 8.11 -9.76 4.30
N GLY A 75 8.76 -8.60 4.38
CA GLY A 75 9.63 -8.08 3.31
C GLY A 75 8.90 -7.71 2.04
N SER A 76 7.60 -7.42 2.12
CA SER A 76 6.80 -6.97 0.97
C SER A 76 7.04 -5.49 0.66
N THR A 77 6.70 -5.09 -0.57
CA THR A 77 6.56 -3.69 -0.94
C THR A 77 5.12 -3.42 -1.36
N ILE A 78 4.51 -2.39 -0.79
CA ILE A 78 3.19 -1.87 -1.16
C ILE A 78 3.41 -0.45 -1.70
N LYS A 79 2.84 -0.18 -2.87
CA LYS A 79 2.69 1.16 -3.45
C LYS A 79 1.23 1.37 -3.82
N GLN A 80 0.67 2.48 -3.37
CA GLN A 80 -0.72 2.86 -3.56
C GLN A 80 -0.75 4.33 -3.95
N ASP A 81 -1.56 4.63 -4.95
CA ASP A 81 -1.82 5.98 -5.46
C ASP A 81 -3.33 6.08 -5.75
N ASN A 82 -4.03 7.01 -5.10
CA ASN A 82 -5.46 7.26 -5.34
C ASN A 82 -5.92 8.62 -4.85
N LYS A 83 -7.15 9.00 -5.16
CA LYS A 83 -7.74 10.27 -4.69
C LYS A 83 -8.45 10.14 -3.35
N ASN A 84 -8.99 8.95 -3.04
CA ASN A 84 -9.86 8.75 -1.88
C ASN A 84 -9.17 8.14 -0.65
N ASN A 85 -9.32 6.83 -0.41
CA ASN A 85 -8.83 6.22 0.83
C ASN A 85 -7.86 5.07 0.57
N GLN A 86 -6.77 5.07 1.32
CA GLN A 86 -5.78 3.99 1.27
C GLN A 86 -5.60 3.32 2.63
N ASN A 87 -5.58 1.99 2.61
CA ASN A 87 -5.23 1.21 3.77
C ASN A 87 -4.16 0.18 3.41
N ALA A 88 -2.99 0.29 4.03
CA ALA A 88 -1.88 -0.62 3.81
C ALA A 88 -1.45 -1.28 5.11
N LYS A 89 -1.32 -2.61 5.07
CA LYS A 89 -0.73 -3.38 6.16
C LYS A 89 0.41 -4.25 5.67
N ALA A 90 1.56 -4.19 6.33
CA ALA A 90 2.67 -5.06 6.01
C ALA A 90 3.41 -5.59 7.24
N ASP A 91 3.98 -6.78 7.14
CA ASP A 91 4.71 -7.38 8.25
C ASP A 91 6.16 -6.83 8.34
N ARG A 92 7.00 -7.50 9.12
CA ARG A 92 8.40 -7.16 9.38
C ARG A 92 9.21 -6.87 8.10
N GLY A 93 10.01 -5.80 8.16
CA GLY A 93 10.98 -5.45 7.12
C GLY A 93 10.36 -5.06 5.78
N SER A 94 9.08 -4.70 5.78
CA SER A 94 8.35 -4.30 4.58
C SER A 94 8.45 -2.79 4.33
N THR A 95 8.03 -2.38 3.14
CA THR A 95 7.91 -0.97 2.76
C THR A 95 6.49 -0.67 2.31
N ILE A 96 5.91 0.40 2.84
CA ILE A 96 4.65 0.98 2.42
C ILE A 96 4.95 2.37 1.85
N ARG A 97 4.42 2.66 0.65
CA ARG A 97 4.41 3.99 0.04
C ARG A 97 2.98 4.29 -0.40
N GLN A 98 2.48 5.42 0.01
CA GLN A 98 1.11 5.87 -0.20
C GLN A 98 1.16 7.34 -0.61
N ASP A 99 0.41 7.67 -1.64
CA ASP A 99 0.19 9.02 -2.14
C ASP A 99 -1.32 9.20 -2.35
N ASN A 100 -1.93 10.22 -1.76
CA ASN A 100 -3.39 10.36 -1.73
C ASN A 100 -3.88 11.76 -1.35
N GLU A 101 -5.02 12.18 -1.88
CA GLU A 101 -5.60 13.50 -1.53
C GLU A 101 -6.35 13.44 -0.19
N SER A 102 -7.11 12.36 0.09
CA SER A 102 -8.01 12.30 1.26
C SER A 102 -7.43 11.58 2.50
N ASN A 103 -7.75 10.29 2.73
CA ASN A 103 -7.30 9.60 3.95
C ASN A 103 -6.36 8.41 3.72
N GLN A 104 -5.24 8.40 4.44
CA GLN A 104 -4.30 7.28 4.46
C GLN A 104 -4.16 6.63 5.83
N ASN A 105 -4.09 5.30 5.85
CA ASN A 105 -3.70 4.53 7.01
C ASN A 105 -2.67 3.46 6.65
N ALA A 106 -1.54 3.47 7.36
CA ALA A 106 -0.47 2.51 7.18
C ALA A 106 -0.10 1.85 8.51
N LYS A 107 -0.06 0.52 8.53
CA LYS A 107 0.48 -0.26 9.65
C LYS A 107 1.58 -1.20 9.19
N ALA A 108 2.75 -1.10 9.81
CA ALA A 108 3.89 -1.93 9.46
C ALA A 108 4.59 -2.55 10.68
N GLY A 109 5.07 -3.78 10.51
CA GLY A 109 5.78 -4.52 11.56
C GLY A 109 7.22 -4.04 11.81
N LYS A 110 7.94 -4.75 12.67
CA LYS A 110 9.34 -4.44 13.05
C LYS A 110 10.23 -4.08 11.85
N GLY A 111 11.04 -3.02 11.97
CA GLY A 111 12.05 -2.68 10.96
C GLY A 111 11.49 -2.28 9.59
N ALA A 112 10.21 -1.93 9.50
CA ALA A 112 9.57 -1.53 8.26
C ALA A 112 9.73 -0.03 7.98
N THR A 113 9.49 0.35 6.73
CA THR A 113 9.42 1.76 6.31
C THR A 113 8.01 2.11 5.87
N ILE A 114 7.47 3.20 6.40
CA ILE A 114 6.24 3.84 5.92
C ILE A 114 6.63 5.20 5.34
N LYS A 115 6.19 5.47 4.12
CA LYS A 115 6.22 6.79 3.50
C LYS A 115 4.81 7.15 3.06
N GLN A 116 4.34 8.30 3.47
CA GLN A 116 3.01 8.81 3.16
C GLN A 116 3.15 10.27 2.74
N ASP A 117 2.47 10.60 1.66
CA ASP A 117 2.24 11.97 1.20
C ASP A 117 0.74 12.15 1.06
N ASN A 118 0.16 13.16 1.70
CA ASN A 118 -1.29 13.30 1.74
C ASN A 118 -1.76 14.73 2.03
N GLU A 119 -2.81 15.21 1.36
CA GLU A 119 -3.31 16.58 1.59
C GLU A 119 -4.16 16.65 2.89
N SER A 120 -5.07 15.70 3.10
CA SER A 120 -6.00 15.72 4.25
C SER A 120 -5.53 15.00 5.52
N ASN A 121 -5.93 13.73 5.76
CA ASN A 121 -5.58 13.01 6.99
C ASN A 121 -4.71 11.78 6.75
N GLN A 122 -3.64 11.64 7.53
CA GLN A 122 -2.81 10.43 7.51
C GLN A 122 -2.47 9.88 8.89
N ASN A 123 -2.54 8.55 8.99
CA ASN A 123 -2.14 7.79 10.16
C ASN A 123 -1.08 6.74 9.80
N ALA A 124 0.01 6.72 10.55
CA ALA A 124 1.06 5.71 10.43
C ALA A 124 1.34 5.03 11.77
N ARG A 125 1.42 3.70 11.77
CA ARG A 125 1.89 2.92 12.91
C ARG A 125 2.98 1.93 12.52
N GLY A 126 4.17 2.12 13.07
CA GLY A 126 5.28 1.19 12.98
C GLY A 126 5.53 0.46 14.30
N GLU A 127 6.15 -0.71 14.24
CA GLU A 127 6.72 -1.36 15.44
C GLU A 127 8.20 -0.99 15.62
N ARG A 128 8.89 -1.65 16.55
CA ARG A 128 10.31 -1.43 16.88
C ARG A 128 11.21 -1.27 15.64
N GLY A 129 12.02 -0.23 15.60
CA GLY A 129 13.01 -0.02 14.54
C GLY A 129 12.41 0.40 13.20
N SER A 130 11.14 0.81 13.15
CA SER A 130 10.52 1.31 11.93
C SER A 130 10.99 2.71 11.57
N THR A 131 10.88 3.06 10.30
CA THR A 131 10.98 4.45 9.83
C THR A 131 9.61 4.90 9.33
N ILE A 132 9.14 6.04 9.80
CA ILE A 132 7.93 6.71 9.31
C ILE A 132 8.35 8.07 8.76
N LYS A 133 7.97 8.34 7.51
CA LYS A 133 8.06 9.66 6.89
C LYS A 133 6.69 10.07 6.39
N GLN A 134 6.21 11.22 6.83
CA GLN A 134 4.92 11.78 6.46
C GLN A 134 5.11 13.22 6.01
N THR A 135 4.49 13.57 4.89
CA THR A 135 4.29 14.95 4.44
C THR A 135 2.79 15.18 4.38
N ASN A 136 2.28 16.21 5.04
CA ASN A 136 0.85 16.50 5.08
C ASN A 136 0.55 18.00 5.04
N GLU A 137 -0.59 18.41 4.50
CA GLU A 137 -1.05 19.81 4.62
C GLU A 137 -1.88 20.03 5.90
N ASN A 138 -2.76 19.08 6.25
CA ASN A 138 -3.71 19.20 7.34
C ASN A 138 -3.34 18.39 8.61
N ASN A 139 -3.92 17.19 8.79
CA ASN A 139 -3.76 16.36 9.98
C ASN A 139 -2.89 15.10 9.79
N GLN A 140 -1.86 14.94 10.63
CA GLN A 140 -1.01 13.74 10.62
C GLN A 140 -0.72 13.18 12.00
N ASN A 141 -0.69 11.85 12.10
CA ASN A 141 -0.37 11.13 13.33
C ASN A 141 0.51 9.92 13.04
N ALA A 142 1.66 9.88 13.72
CA ALA A 142 2.61 8.78 13.64
C ALA A 142 2.88 8.20 15.02
N LYS A 143 2.85 6.86 15.12
CA LYS A 143 3.24 6.12 16.33
C LYS A 143 4.23 5.03 15.98
N ALA A 144 5.31 4.93 16.74
CA ALA A 144 6.25 3.83 16.60
C ALA A 144 6.90 3.44 17.94
N ASP A 145 7.24 2.17 18.09
CA ASP A 145 7.90 1.66 19.30
C ASP A 145 9.39 2.03 19.33
N ARG A 146 10.10 1.62 20.40
CA ARG A 146 11.52 1.95 20.66
C ARG A 146 12.43 1.75 19.44
N GLY A 147 13.35 2.70 19.25
CA GLY A 147 14.40 2.63 18.22
C GLY A 147 13.89 2.94 16.81
N SER A 148 12.68 3.48 16.69
CA SER A 148 12.10 3.94 15.44
C SER A 148 12.41 5.41 15.18
N THR A 149 12.37 5.80 13.90
CA THR A 149 12.52 7.18 13.45
C THR A 149 11.18 7.65 12.88
N ILE A 150 10.72 8.82 13.32
CA ILE A 150 9.55 9.50 12.77
C ILE A 150 10.00 10.86 12.25
N ARG A 151 9.68 11.16 10.99
CA ARG A 151 9.78 12.50 10.40
C ARG A 151 8.41 12.89 9.87
N GLN A 152 7.93 14.05 10.30
CA GLN A 152 6.65 14.61 9.92
C GLN A 152 6.90 16.04 9.46
N ASP A 153 6.58 16.31 8.20
CA ASP A 153 6.61 17.64 7.62
C ASP A 153 5.13 18.08 7.46
N ASN A 154 4.74 19.20 8.08
CA ASN A 154 3.40 19.77 7.95
C ASN A 154 3.48 21.12 7.27
N GLU A 155 2.89 21.27 6.09
CA GLU A 155 3.00 22.50 5.30
C GLU A 155 2.24 23.67 5.94
N SER A 156 1.10 23.41 6.59
CA SER A 156 0.32 24.46 7.27
C SER A 156 1.05 25.11 8.47
N ASN A 157 2.01 24.42 9.08
CA ASN A 157 2.80 24.93 10.21
C ASN A 157 4.05 25.74 9.81
N GLN A 158 4.36 25.87 8.52
CA GLN A 158 5.55 26.61 8.07
C GLN A 158 5.28 28.09 7.74
N ASN A 159 4.03 28.54 7.81
CA ASN A 159 3.61 29.91 7.52
C ASN A 159 3.23 30.73 8.78
N ALA A 160 3.75 30.37 9.97
CA ALA A 160 3.51 31.06 11.24
C ALA A 160 4.77 31.74 11.80
#